data_AF-A0A665X3V2-F1
#
_entry.id   AF-A0A665X3V2-F1
#
_cell.length_a   1.000
_cell.length_b   1.000
_cell.length_c   1.000
_cell.angle_alpha   90.00
_cell.angle_beta   90.00
_cell.angle_gamma   90.00
#
_symmetry.space_group_name_H-M   'P 1'
#
loop_
_entity.id
_entity.type
_entity.pdbx_description
1 polymer ?
#
loop_
_entity_poly.entity_id
_entity_poly.type
_entity_poly.pdbx_seq_one_letter_code
_entity_poly.pdbx_strand_id
1 'polypeptide(L)'
;MAPLWQCVLLLTLAAAVSVYAGIVVLKTEICFVSLGRPKDWYPLVYDPEFHTYGQGDLVFHMGLMNDDFTGPAESTSFPLGSLIPIMASVEQRTHQPLLLLFEECVASTTAELQHSSNLYPIITNKGCLVDSRVSRSKFEPRQKSSELHLSLQAFRFALGKEVFIHCELVAWAPSLLDNTKKACHYKKDHGWELLDNPTYSNLCDCCDTSCKSRRMRSVGSGKLTLIHPLNVS
;
A
#
# COMPACT_ATOMS: atom_id res chain seq x y z
N MET A 1 1.34 -18.66 -42.21
CA MET A 1 2.42 -17.70 -41.91
C MET A 1 1.73 -16.44 -41.41
N ALA A 2 1.63 -16.31 -40.09
CA ALA A 2 0.92 -15.22 -39.42
C ALA A 2 1.95 -14.21 -38.90
N PRO A 3 1.71 -12.88 -39.01
CA PRO A 3 2.65 -11.90 -38.55
C PRO A 3 2.62 -11.80 -37.02
N LEU A 4 3.78 -11.40 -36.49
CA LEU A 4 4.09 -11.26 -35.08
C LEU A 4 3.12 -10.31 -34.37
N TRP A 5 2.57 -10.76 -33.24
CA TRP A 5 1.90 -9.91 -32.26
C TRP A 5 2.97 -9.12 -31.51
N GLN A 6 3.28 -7.94 -32.04
CA GLN A 6 3.96 -6.87 -31.34
C GLN A 6 3.02 -6.40 -30.22
N CYS A 7 3.38 -6.59 -28.94
CA CYS A 7 2.76 -5.85 -27.85
C CYS A 7 3.18 -4.38 -27.99
N VAL A 8 2.46 -3.65 -28.83
CA VAL A 8 2.49 -2.19 -28.85
C VAL A 8 1.71 -1.72 -27.63
N LEU A 9 2.43 -1.00 -26.78
CA LEU A 9 1.95 -0.17 -25.68
C LEU A 9 0.66 0.57 -26.08
N LEU A 10 -0.50 0.11 -25.59
CA LEU A 10 -1.76 0.85 -25.67
C LEU A 10 -2.06 1.38 -24.28
N LEU A 11 -1.69 2.65 -24.07
CA LEU A 11 -2.18 3.51 -23.01
C LEU A 11 -3.72 3.58 -23.08
N THR A 12 -4.40 2.92 -22.16
CA THR A 12 -5.76 3.31 -21.75
C THR A 12 -5.69 3.83 -20.33
N LEU A 13 -5.72 5.16 -20.20
CA LEU A 13 -5.94 5.89 -18.96
C LEU A 13 -7.29 5.47 -18.37
N ALA A 14 -7.27 4.74 -17.26
CA ALA A 14 -8.41 4.62 -16.35
C ALA A 14 -7.94 4.64 -14.88
N ALA A 15 -7.20 5.68 -14.50
CA ALA A 15 -7.07 6.04 -13.10
C ALA A 15 -8.37 6.75 -12.66
N ALA A 16 -9.25 6.05 -11.95
CA ALA A 16 -10.37 6.70 -11.29
C ALA A 16 -9.88 7.36 -9.98
N VAL A 17 -9.58 8.66 -10.05
CA VAL A 17 -9.31 9.49 -8.87
C VAL A 17 -10.64 9.83 -8.21
N SER A 18 -10.94 9.27 -7.04
CA SER A 18 -12.03 9.75 -6.18
C SER A 18 -11.46 10.63 -5.08
N VAL A 19 -11.66 11.94 -5.19
CA VAL A 19 -11.33 12.90 -4.13
C VAL A 19 -12.46 12.90 -3.11
N TYR A 20 -12.23 12.28 -1.95
CA TYR A 20 -13.07 12.48 -0.76
C TYR A 20 -12.24 13.18 0.32
N ALA A 21 -12.67 14.38 0.72
CA ALA A 21 -12.13 15.07 1.90
C ALA A 21 -10.59 15.26 1.94
N GLY A 22 -9.94 15.49 0.79
CA GLY A 22 -8.48 15.72 0.73
C GLY A 22 -7.62 14.46 0.78
N ILE A 23 -8.19 13.29 0.52
CA ILE A 23 -7.49 12.00 0.47
C ILE A 23 -7.25 11.60 -0.99
N VAL A 24 -6.01 11.29 -1.34
CA VAL A 24 -5.62 10.73 -2.65
C VAL A 24 -5.53 9.21 -2.50
N VAL A 25 -6.39 8.49 -3.24
CA VAL A 25 -6.38 7.03 -3.30
C VAL A 25 -5.84 6.64 -4.67
N LEU A 26 -4.70 5.96 -4.70
CA LEU A 26 -4.10 5.40 -5.91
C LEU A 26 -4.50 3.95 -6.08
N LYS A 27 -4.62 3.45 -7.31
CA LYS A 27 -4.69 2.02 -7.60
C LYS A 27 -3.50 1.68 -8.49
N THR A 28 -2.54 0.94 -7.97
CA THR A 28 -1.34 0.51 -8.72
C THR A 28 -1.50 -0.92 -9.21
N GLU A 29 -1.07 -1.23 -10.43
CA GLU A 29 -1.16 -2.57 -11.05
C GLU A 29 0.26 -3.19 -11.17
N ILE A 30 0.42 -4.47 -10.80
CA ILE A 30 1.68 -5.23 -11.02
C ILE A 30 1.37 -6.47 -11.86
N CYS A 31 2.06 -6.64 -12.99
CA CYS A 31 1.93 -7.80 -13.88
C CYS A 31 3.01 -8.86 -13.63
N PHE A 32 2.66 -10.15 -13.65
CA PHE A 32 3.57 -11.29 -13.48
C PHE A 32 3.53 -12.11 -14.77
N VAL A 33 4.65 -12.27 -15.47
CA VAL A 33 4.72 -13.04 -16.72
C VAL A 33 5.59 -14.28 -16.52
N SER A 34 5.04 -15.45 -16.85
CA SER A 34 5.81 -16.69 -16.94
C SER A 34 6.28 -16.93 -18.38
N LEU A 35 7.50 -16.54 -18.72
CA LEU A 35 8.22 -17.03 -19.90
C LEU A 35 9.73 -17.03 -19.62
N GLY A 36 10.39 -18.16 -19.87
CA GLY A 36 11.83 -18.32 -19.72
C GLY A 36 12.60 -17.31 -20.58
N ARG A 37 13.57 -16.61 -19.97
CA ARG A 37 14.28 -15.49 -20.60
C ARG A 37 15.61 -15.91 -21.25
N PRO A 38 15.99 -15.33 -22.41
CA PRO A 38 17.31 -15.52 -23.03
C PRO A 38 18.44 -14.83 -22.25
N LYS A 39 19.69 -15.26 -22.50
CA LYS A 39 20.91 -14.89 -21.74
C LYS A 39 21.35 -13.42 -21.78
N ASP A 40 20.73 -12.57 -22.61
CA ASP A 40 21.10 -11.14 -22.75
C ASP A 40 19.90 -10.19 -22.51
N TRP A 41 18.90 -10.65 -21.76
CA TRP A 41 17.72 -9.85 -21.44
C TRP A 41 17.90 -9.14 -20.09
N TYR A 42 17.88 -7.81 -20.11
CA TYR A 42 17.73 -6.96 -18.92
C TYR A 42 16.26 -6.56 -18.79
N PRO A 43 15.64 -6.65 -17.59
CA PRO A 43 14.31 -6.10 -17.42
C PRO A 43 14.35 -4.60 -17.71
N LEU A 44 13.49 -4.17 -18.63
CA LEU A 44 12.99 -2.81 -18.57
C LEU A 44 12.34 -2.70 -17.20
N VAL A 45 13.03 -1.98 -16.30
CA VAL A 45 12.51 -1.62 -14.98
C VAL A 45 11.14 -1.02 -15.22
N TYR A 46 10.09 -1.75 -14.87
CA TYR A 46 8.76 -1.17 -14.79
C TYR A 46 8.80 -0.27 -13.57
N ASP A 47 9.09 0.99 -13.82
CA ASP A 47 8.96 2.09 -12.89
C ASP A 47 7.60 2.72 -13.18
N PRO A 48 6.53 2.35 -12.45
CA PRO A 48 5.27 3.03 -12.61
C PRO A 48 5.38 4.42 -11.95
N GLU A 49 6.04 5.35 -12.65
CA GLU A 49 6.05 6.77 -12.32
C GLU A 49 4.62 7.32 -12.45
N PHE A 50 3.87 7.34 -11.35
CA PHE A 50 2.55 7.97 -11.32
C PHE A 50 2.66 9.40 -10.80
N HIS A 51 2.53 10.39 -11.69
CA HIS A 51 2.40 11.79 -11.31
C HIS A 51 0.98 12.07 -10.76
N THR A 52 0.87 12.49 -9.49
CA THR A 52 -0.41 12.97 -8.95
C THR A 52 -0.40 14.50 -8.83
N TYR A 53 -1.39 15.17 -9.43
CA TYR A 53 -1.58 16.62 -9.29
C TYR A 53 -2.56 16.91 -8.14
N GLY A 54 -2.03 17.39 -7.01
CA GLY A 54 -2.81 17.80 -5.83
C GLY A 54 -1.91 18.39 -4.73
N GLN A 55 -1.86 19.71 -4.63
CA GLN A 55 -1.06 20.56 -3.72
C GLN A 55 0.34 19.98 -3.35
N GLY A 56 1.17 19.87 -4.39
CA GLY A 56 2.52 19.31 -4.34
C GLY A 56 2.53 17.98 -5.08
N ASP A 57 3.18 17.91 -6.25
CA ASP A 57 3.18 16.73 -7.11
C ASP A 57 3.89 15.54 -6.43
N LEU A 58 3.14 14.72 -5.68
CA LEU A 58 3.66 13.50 -5.07
C LEU A 58 3.71 12.40 -6.14
N VAL A 59 4.86 11.73 -6.23
CA VAL A 59 5.08 10.60 -7.12
C VAL A 59 5.22 9.35 -6.27
N PHE A 60 4.31 8.40 -6.46
CA PHE A 60 4.33 7.13 -5.75
C PHE A 60 4.86 6.03 -6.66
N HIS A 61 5.64 5.14 -6.07
CA HIS A 61 6.28 4.02 -6.73
C HIS A 61 5.91 2.74 -6.01
N MET A 62 5.65 1.67 -6.74
CA MET A 62 5.46 0.33 -6.17
C MET A 62 6.10 -0.70 -7.10
N GLY A 63 6.90 -1.61 -6.54
CA GLY A 63 7.66 -2.58 -7.31
C GLY A 63 7.96 -3.86 -6.55
N LEU A 64 8.28 -4.89 -7.33
CA LEU A 64 8.82 -6.15 -6.82
C LEU A 64 10.32 -5.99 -6.61
N MET A 65 10.82 -6.46 -5.46
CA MET A 65 12.21 -6.33 -5.07
C MET A 65 12.89 -7.70 -4.97
N ASN A 66 14.22 -7.69 -4.92
CA ASN A 66 14.99 -8.85 -4.47
C ASN A 66 14.83 -9.08 -2.95
N ASP A 67 15.26 -10.24 -2.47
CA ASP A 67 15.01 -10.70 -1.10
C ASP A 67 15.59 -9.79 0.00
N ASP A 68 16.61 -8.99 -0.33
CA ASP A 68 17.26 -8.05 0.59
C ASP A 68 16.83 -6.58 0.38
N PHE A 69 15.85 -6.33 -0.50
CA PHE A 69 15.33 -5.00 -0.83
C PHE A 69 16.39 -4.01 -1.33
N THR A 70 17.53 -4.49 -1.84
CA THR A 70 18.59 -3.64 -2.38
C THR A 70 18.35 -3.19 -3.81
N GLY A 71 17.43 -3.86 -4.52
CA GLY A 71 17.08 -3.52 -5.89
C GLY A 71 15.85 -4.25 -6.42
N PRO A 72 15.49 -4.01 -7.69
CA PRO A 72 14.34 -4.66 -8.32
C PRO A 72 14.49 -6.18 -8.37
N ALA A 73 13.36 -6.88 -8.32
CA ALA A 73 13.34 -8.33 -8.49
C ALA A 73 13.87 -8.70 -9.88
N GLU A 74 14.76 -9.71 -9.94
CA GLU A 74 15.24 -10.22 -11.22
C GLU A 74 14.13 -10.97 -11.97
N SER A 75 13.13 -11.51 -11.28
CA SER A 75 12.01 -12.26 -11.88
C SER A 75 10.67 -11.85 -11.30
N THR A 76 9.62 -12.07 -12.09
CA THR A 76 8.22 -11.91 -11.67
C THR A 76 7.53 -13.26 -11.50
N SER A 77 8.29 -14.30 -11.15
CA SER A 77 7.78 -15.65 -10.94
C SER A 77 8.23 -16.15 -9.58
N PHE A 78 7.26 -16.41 -8.70
CA PHE A 78 7.52 -16.77 -7.31
C PHE A 78 6.95 -18.17 -7.04
N PRO A 79 7.77 -19.14 -6.59
CA PRO A 79 7.29 -20.46 -6.21
C PRO A 79 6.22 -20.36 -5.11
N LEU A 80 5.23 -21.25 -5.16
CA LEU A 80 4.19 -21.28 -4.12
C LEU A 80 4.83 -21.42 -2.73
N GLY A 81 4.44 -20.54 -1.81
CA GLY A 81 4.95 -20.51 -0.45
C GLY A 81 6.27 -19.73 -0.27
N SER A 82 6.94 -19.28 -1.34
CA SER A 82 8.07 -18.33 -1.20
C SER A 82 7.57 -16.95 -0.75
N LEU A 83 8.48 -16.07 -0.37
CA LEU A 83 8.14 -14.66 -0.14
C LEU A 83 8.27 -13.88 -1.45
N ILE A 84 7.38 -12.90 -1.62
CA ILE A 84 7.35 -11.92 -2.70
C ILE A 84 7.71 -10.58 -2.04
N PRO A 85 8.95 -10.08 -2.23
CA PRO A 85 9.34 -8.78 -1.70
C PRO A 85 8.67 -7.67 -2.52
N ILE A 86 7.90 -6.81 -1.85
CA ILE A 86 7.19 -5.68 -2.45
C ILE A 86 7.62 -4.42 -1.72
N MET A 87 8.08 -3.41 -2.46
CA MET A 87 8.38 -2.09 -1.92
C MET A 87 7.42 -1.07 -2.52
N ALA A 88 6.97 -0.14 -1.68
CA ALA A 88 6.39 1.10 -2.13
C ALA A 88 7.20 2.29 -1.60
N SER A 89 7.28 3.36 -2.38
CA SER A 89 7.90 4.62 -1.97
C SER A 89 7.12 5.84 -2.46
N VAL A 90 7.36 7.00 -1.85
CA VAL A 90 6.84 8.30 -2.31
C VAL A 90 7.98 9.32 -2.37
N GLU A 91 8.06 10.04 -3.48
CA GLU A 91 9.01 11.14 -3.65
C GLU A 91 8.63 12.34 -2.79
N GLN A 92 9.55 12.78 -1.94
CA GLN A 92 9.38 13.96 -1.10
C GLN A 92 10.08 15.15 -1.77
N ARG A 93 9.39 15.84 -2.71
CA ARG A 93 10.00 16.96 -3.44
C ARG A 93 10.11 18.26 -2.60
N THR A 94 9.33 18.46 -1.52
CA THR A 94 9.48 19.62 -0.61
C THR A 94 8.95 19.44 0.84
N HIS A 95 9.73 19.96 1.79
CA HIS A 95 9.45 20.53 3.14
C HIS A 95 8.73 19.78 4.29
N GLN A 96 8.07 18.62 4.12
CA GLN A 96 7.47 17.90 5.27
C GLN A 96 7.73 16.38 5.21
N PRO A 97 8.12 15.73 6.33
CA PRO A 97 8.33 14.30 6.35
C PRO A 97 6.98 13.59 6.16
N LEU A 98 6.89 12.74 5.15
CA LEU A 98 5.71 11.91 4.88
C LEU A 98 5.96 10.48 5.35
N LEU A 99 4.93 9.86 5.92
CA LEU A 99 4.85 8.43 6.22
C LEU A 99 4.03 7.74 5.13
N LEU A 100 4.64 6.81 4.41
CA LEU A 100 3.97 5.98 3.42
C LEU A 100 3.29 4.78 4.08
N LEU A 101 2.04 4.53 3.71
CA LEU A 101 1.22 3.43 4.19
C LEU A 101 0.53 2.72 3.02
N PHE A 102 0.41 1.40 3.12
CA PHE A 102 -0.56 0.63 2.34
C PHE A 102 -1.92 0.71 3.06
N GLU A 103 -2.92 1.32 2.44
CA GLU A 103 -4.26 1.41 3.01
C GLU A 103 -5.06 0.12 2.72
N GLU A 104 -5.10 -0.30 1.45
CA GLU A 104 -5.79 -1.52 0.99
C GLU A 104 -4.95 -2.20 -0.09
N CYS A 105 -4.90 -3.52 -0.13
CA CYS A 105 -4.31 -4.30 -1.22
C CYS A 105 -5.11 -5.57 -1.49
N VAL A 106 -5.38 -5.85 -2.76
CA VAL A 106 -6.04 -7.08 -3.22
C VAL A 106 -5.27 -7.71 -4.36
N ALA A 107 -5.32 -9.03 -4.46
CA ALA A 107 -4.85 -9.77 -5.63
C ALA A 107 -6.02 -10.16 -6.54
N SER A 108 -5.83 -10.11 -7.85
CA SER A 108 -6.81 -10.59 -8.83
C SER A 108 -6.10 -11.35 -9.95
N THR A 109 -6.84 -12.01 -10.84
CA THR A 109 -6.27 -12.58 -12.08
C THR A 109 -6.46 -11.66 -13.28
N THR A 110 -6.77 -10.39 -13.05
CA THR A 110 -7.07 -9.41 -14.10
C THR A 110 -6.25 -8.15 -13.87
N ALA A 111 -5.69 -7.63 -14.95
CA ALA A 111 -4.94 -6.37 -14.90
C ALA A 111 -5.80 -5.21 -14.43
N GLU A 112 -7.11 -5.20 -14.72
CA GLU A 112 -8.04 -4.20 -14.22
C GLU A 112 -9.06 -4.82 -13.25
N LEU A 113 -9.40 -4.09 -12.18
CA LEU A 113 -10.39 -4.52 -11.20
C LEU A 113 -11.81 -4.23 -11.71
N GLN A 114 -12.58 -5.29 -11.94
CA GLN A 114 -13.99 -5.22 -12.33
C GLN A 114 -14.89 -5.74 -11.19
N HIS A 115 -16.17 -5.36 -11.20
CA HIS A 115 -17.13 -5.81 -10.17
C HIS A 115 -17.25 -7.34 -10.05
N SER A 116 -16.95 -8.08 -11.11
CA SER A 116 -16.97 -9.54 -11.16
C SER A 116 -15.60 -10.20 -10.96
N SER A 117 -14.54 -9.42 -10.73
CA SER A 117 -13.20 -9.97 -10.48
C SER A 117 -13.20 -10.79 -9.18
N ASN A 118 -12.64 -11.99 -9.24
CA ASN A 118 -12.29 -12.73 -8.03
C ASN A 118 -11.12 -12.00 -7.35
N LEU A 119 -11.27 -11.65 -6.07
CA LEU A 119 -10.28 -10.91 -5.31
C LEU A 119 -9.78 -11.71 -4.11
N TYR A 120 -8.47 -11.64 -3.88
CA TYR A 120 -7.82 -12.15 -2.69
C TYR A 120 -7.40 -10.97 -1.80
N PRO A 121 -7.94 -10.82 -0.58
CA PRO A 121 -7.59 -9.71 0.29
C PRO A 121 -6.17 -9.91 0.88
N ILE A 122 -5.29 -8.95 0.66
CA ILE A 122 -3.92 -8.95 1.21
C ILE A 122 -3.85 -8.00 2.41
N ILE A 123 -4.12 -6.72 2.16
CA ILE A 123 -4.21 -5.66 3.17
C ILE A 123 -5.63 -5.12 3.11
N THR A 124 -6.30 -5.06 4.26
CA THR A 124 -7.63 -4.48 4.33
C THR A 124 -7.79 -3.62 5.57
N ASN A 125 -8.95 -2.98 5.71
CA ASN A 125 -9.34 -2.30 6.94
C ASN A 125 -8.32 -1.23 7.35
N LYS A 126 -7.85 -0.47 6.36
CA LYS A 126 -6.93 0.66 6.50
C LYS A 126 -5.57 0.27 7.09
N GLY A 127 -4.88 -0.63 6.41
CA GLY A 127 -3.51 -1.05 6.76
C GLY A 127 -3.40 -2.28 7.66
N CYS A 128 -4.43 -3.12 7.76
CA CYS A 128 -4.32 -4.43 8.41
C CYS A 128 -3.93 -5.49 7.36
N LEU A 129 -2.70 -6.03 7.44
CA LEU A 129 -2.23 -7.12 6.59
C LEU A 129 -2.91 -8.44 6.97
N VAL A 130 -4.14 -8.64 6.51
CA VAL A 130 -4.98 -9.81 6.88
C VAL A 130 -4.38 -11.14 6.42
N ASP A 131 -3.59 -11.13 5.34
CA ASP A 131 -2.89 -12.33 4.86
C ASP A 131 -1.94 -12.93 5.92
N SER A 132 -1.32 -12.07 6.76
CA SER A 132 -0.41 -12.51 7.84
C SER A 132 -1.07 -13.39 8.91
N ARG A 133 -2.40 -13.46 8.96
CA ARG A 133 -3.12 -14.36 9.88
C ARG A 133 -2.99 -15.83 9.49
N VAL A 134 -2.80 -16.11 8.20
CA VAL A 134 -2.85 -17.46 7.62
C VAL A 134 -1.56 -17.82 6.87
N SER A 135 -0.62 -16.89 6.78
CA SER A 135 0.63 -17.03 6.04
C SER A 135 1.82 -16.47 6.83
N ARG A 136 3.00 -16.48 6.21
CA ARG A 136 4.21 -15.84 6.75
C ARG A 136 4.38 -14.39 6.27
N SER A 137 3.33 -13.78 5.74
CA SER A 137 3.39 -12.39 5.28
C SER A 137 3.59 -11.42 6.42
N LYS A 138 4.41 -10.39 6.20
CA LYS A 138 4.72 -9.37 7.20
C LYS A 138 5.20 -8.09 6.56
N PHE A 139 5.05 -6.98 7.27
CA PHE A 139 5.80 -5.78 6.96
C PHE A 139 7.23 -5.92 7.50
N GLU A 140 8.22 -5.48 6.72
CA GLU A 140 9.61 -5.44 7.19
C GLU A 140 9.88 -4.15 7.98
N PRO A 141 10.89 -4.15 8.89
CA PRO A 141 11.24 -2.99 9.69
C PRO A 141 11.50 -1.75 8.82
N ARG A 142 10.74 -0.68 9.07
CA ARG A 142 10.82 0.54 8.29
C ARG A 142 12.17 1.24 8.48
N GLN A 143 12.86 1.51 7.37
CA GLN A 143 14.13 2.25 7.35
C GLN A 143 13.93 3.75 7.05
N LYS A 144 12.97 4.10 6.20
CA LYS A 144 12.65 5.48 5.80
C LYS A 144 11.15 5.72 5.89
N SER A 145 10.72 6.90 6.32
CA SER A 145 9.28 7.20 6.44
C SER A 145 8.55 7.17 5.09
N SER A 146 9.21 7.59 4.00
CA SER A 146 8.69 7.55 2.63
C SER A 146 8.60 6.16 2.00
N GLU A 147 9.07 5.11 2.67
CA GLU A 147 9.25 3.79 2.06
C GLU A 147 8.65 2.71 2.97
N LEU A 148 7.96 1.73 2.37
CA LEU A 148 7.37 0.62 3.11
C LEU A 148 7.61 -0.69 2.36
N HIS A 149 8.08 -1.68 3.11
CA HIS A 149 8.43 -3.00 2.61
C HIS A 149 7.44 -4.04 3.10
N LEU A 150 6.92 -4.84 2.18
CA LEU A 150 5.99 -5.94 2.43
C LEU A 150 6.61 -7.23 1.89
N SER A 151 6.80 -8.21 2.76
CA SER A 151 7.12 -9.58 2.38
C SER A 151 5.82 -10.36 2.33
N LEU A 152 5.30 -10.62 1.13
CA LEU A 152 4.03 -11.32 0.91
C LEU A 152 4.29 -12.80 0.55
N GLN A 153 3.76 -13.75 1.32
CA GLN A 153 3.90 -15.16 0.98
C GLN A 153 3.08 -15.49 -0.28
N ALA A 154 3.74 -16.05 -1.30
CA ALA A 154 3.08 -16.54 -2.51
C ALA A 154 1.98 -17.55 -2.15
N PHE A 155 0.76 -17.27 -2.58
CA PHE A 155 -0.46 -17.96 -2.17
C PHE A 155 -1.13 -18.71 -3.34
N ARG A 156 -1.94 -19.71 -2.99
CA ARG A 156 -2.62 -20.59 -3.95
C ARG A 156 -3.98 -20.01 -4.36
N PHE A 157 -4.00 -18.79 -4.89
CA PHE A 157 -5.25 -18.16 -5.34
C PHE A 157 -5.62 -18.55 -6.77
N ALA A 158 -4.65 -18.52 -7.68
CA ALA A 158 -4.86 -18.81 -9.10
C ALA A 158 -3.64 -19.52 -9.69
N LEU A 159 -3.45 -20.80 -9.36
CA LEU A 159 -2.31 -21.58 -9.83
C LEU A 159 -2.21 -21.59 -11.35
N GLY A 160 -1.00 -21.33 -11.86
CA GLY A 160 -0.71 -21.33 -13.29
C GLY A 160 -1.33 -20.15 -14.04
N LYS A 161 -1.81 -19.12 -13.33
CA LYS A 161 -2.28 -17.87 -13.91
C LYS A 161 -1.43 -16.71 -13.42
N GLU A 162 -1.41 -15.66 -14.21
CA GLU A 162 -0.89 -14.37 -13.79
C GLU A 162 -1.81 -13.80 -12.68
N VAL A 163 -1.19 -13.20 -11.66
CA VAL A 163 -1.87 -12.59 -10.53
C VAL A 163 -1.46 -11.13 -10.50
N PHE A 164 -2.40 -10.22 -10.36
CA PHE A 164 -2.12 -8.79 -10.28
C PHE A 164 -2.37 -8.32 -8.86
N ILE A 165 -1.42 -7.58 -8.28
CA ILE A 165 -1.57 -6.97 -6.96
C ILE A 165 -1.96 -5.51 -7.15
N HIS A 166 -3.09 -5.16 -6.56
CA HIS A 166 -3.72 -3.85 -6.61
C HIS A 166 -3.65 -3.20 -5.26
N CYS A 167 -2.97 -2.07 -5.13
CA CYS A 167 -2.80 -1.40 -3.84
C CYS A 167 -3.22 0.06 -3.87
N GLU A 168 -3.79 0.48 -2.74
CA GLU A 168 -4.05 1.85 -2.35
C GLU A 168 -2.95 2.35 -1.41
N LEU A 169 -2.17 3.32 -1.89
CA LEU A 169 -1.08 3.95 -1.16
C LEU A 169 -1.50 5.31 -0.63
N VAL A 170 -1.05 5.63 0.59
CA VAL A 170 -1.30 6.93 1.23
C VAL A 170 -0.01 7.49 1.82
N ALA A 171 0.25 8.76 1.55
CA ALA A 171 1.25 9.56 2.25
C ALA A 171 0.58 10.37 3.36
N TRP A 172 1.09 10.29 4.59
CA TRP A 172 0.47 10.91 5.76
C TRP A 172 1.49 11.59 6.68
N ALA A 173 1.02 12.46 7.59
CA ALA A 173 1.86 13.05 8.61
C ALA A 173 2.24 12.01 9.69
N PRO A 174 3.54 11.76 9.95
CA PRO A 174 3.98 10.73 10.90
C PRO A 174 3.46 10.91 12.34
N SER A 175 3.16 12.14 12.74
CA SER A 175 2.67 12.48 14.09
C SER A 175 1.17 12.27 14.29
N LEU A 176 0.42 11.95 13.24
CA LEU A 176 -1.05 11.86 13.24
C LEU A 176 -1.54 10.45 12.96
N LEU A 177 -0.89 9.44 13.55
CA LEU A 177 -1.36 8.05 13.43
C LEU A 177 -2.62 7.81 14.25
N ASP A 178 -3.53 7.06 13.67
CA ASP A 178 -4.74 6.61 14.33
C ASP A 178 -5.11 5.22 13.83
N ASN A 179 -6.28 4.74 14.24
CA ASN A 179 -6.76 3.43 13.79
C ASN A 179 -7.08 3.36 12.29
N THR A 180 -6.97 4.45 11.54
CA THR A 180 -7.13 4.54 10.08
C THR A 180 -5.85 4.88 9.33
N LYS A 181 -4.75 5.14 10.04
CA LYS A 181 -3.42 5.48 9.51
C LYS A 181 -2.38 4.66 10.27
N LYS A 182 -2.19 3.42 9.82
CA LYS A 182 -1.38 2.40 10.49
C LYS A 182 -0.88 1.35 9.49
N ALA A 183 0.14 0.59 9.88
CA ALA A 183 0.56 -0.63 9.19
C ALA A 183 0.65 -1.75 10.23
N CYS A 184 -0.30 -2.67 10.19
CA CYS A 184 -0.44 -3.74 11.19
C CYS A 184 -0.27 -5.11 10.53
N HIS A 185 0.49 -5.99 11.15
CA HIS A 185 0.53 -7.40 10.78
C HIS A 185 0.31 -8.29 12.01
N TYR A 186 -0.23 -9.48 11.78
CA TYR A 186 -0.52 -10.46 12.81
C TYR A 186 0.72 -11.32 13.07
N LYS A 187 1.12 -11.43 14.33
CA LYS A 187 2.12 -12.39 14.80
C LYS A 187 1.41 -13.46 15.61
N LYS A 188 1.63 -14.73 15.26
CA LYS A 188 0.92 -15.88 15.82
C LYS A 188 0.87 -15.91 17.37
N ASP A 189 1.93 -15.45 18.02
CA ASP A 189 2.06 -15.47 19.49
C ASP A 189 1.75 -14.12 20.17
N HIS A 190 1.64 -13.03 19.41
CA HIS A 190 1.49 -11.67 19.94
C HIS A 190 0.22 -10.94 19.48
N GLY A 191 -0.51 -11.53 18.53
CA GLY A 191 -1.69 -10.89 17.92
C GLY A 191 -1.30 -9.82 16.91
N TRP A 192 -2.17 -8.84 16.71
CA TRP A 192 -1.93 -7.72 15.81
C TRP A 192 -0.88 -6.76 16.39
N GLU A 193 0.16 -6.48 15.63
CA GLU A 193 1.25 -5.58 16.02
C GLU A 193 1.38 -4.41 15.03
N LEU A 194 1.59 -3.21 15.57
CA LEU A 194 1.90 -2.03 14.76
C LEU A 194 3.36 -2.06 14.33
N LEU A 195 3.62 -1.92 13.03
CA LEU A 195 4.96 -1.94 12.45
C LEU A 195 5.91 -0.91 13.10
N ASP A 196 5.49 0.35 13.10
CA ASP A 196 6.39 1.48 13.42
C ASP A 196 6.76 1.54 14.90
N ASN A 197 5.84 1.10 15.78
CA ASN A 197 6.08 1.04 17.22
C ASN A 197 5.12 0.04 17.90
N PRO A 198 5.60 -1.13 18.32
CA PRO A 198 4.77 -2.16 18.95
C PRO A 198 4.06 -1.70 20.24
N THR A 199 4.56 -0.67 20.92
CA THR A 199 3.92 -0.08 22.12
C THR A 199 2.54 0.49 21.83
N TYR A 200 2.28 0.92 20.58
CA TYR A 200 1.00 1.47 20.13
C TYR A 200 0.17 0.47 19.33
N SER A 201 0.36 -0.84 19.55
CA SER A 201 -0.41 -1.90 18.88
C SER A 201 -1.91 -1.85 19.16
N ASN A 202 -2.35 -1.09 20.17
CA ASN A 202 -3.77 -0.79 20.41
C ASN A 202 -4.44 -0.03 19.23
N LEU A 203 -3.66 0.56 18.31
CA LEU A 203 -4.19 1.09 17.05
C LEU A 203 -4.65 -0.02 16.09
N CYS A 204 -4.12 -1.23 16.26
CA CYS A 204 -4.42 -2.41 15.45
C CYS A 204 -5.57 -3.26 16.02
N ASP A 205 -6.09 -2.98 17.22
CA ASP A 205 -7.20 -3.73 17.84
C ASP A 205 -8.46 -3.78 16.94
N CYS A 206 -8.64 -2.77 16.08
CA CYS A 206 -9.75 -2.73 15.13
C CYS A 206 -9.60 -3.69 13.93
N CYS A 207 -8.45 -4.33 13.74
CA CYS A 207 -8.18 -5.19 12.59
C CYS A 207 -9.04 -6.46 12.58
N ASP A 208 -9.51 -6.94 13.74
CA ASP A 208 -10.50 -8.03 13.83
C ASP A 208 -11.96 -7.55 13.74
N THR A 209 -12.17 -6.22 13.66
CA THR A 209 -13.50 -5.61 13.57
C THR A 209 -13.57 -4.62 12.41
N SER A 210 -13.75 -3.32 12.69
CA SER A 210 -13.82 -2.28 11.67
C SER A 210 -13.07 -1.04 12.15
N CYS A 211 -12.06 -0.66 11.39
CA CYS A 211 -11.22 0.50 11.63
C CYS A 211 -11.90 1.75 11.09
N LYS A 212 -12.61 2.45 11.98
CA LYS A 212 -13.26 3.73 11.70
C LYS A 212 -12.51 4.85 12.41
N SER A 213 -12.39 6.00 11.76
CA SER A 213 -11.85 7.18 12.42
C SER A 213 -12.66 7.43 13.70
N ARG A 214 -12.00 7.35 14.86
CA ARG A 214 -12.64 7.75 16.11
C ARG A 214 -12.78 9.27 16.03
N ARG A 215 -14.02 9.78 15.88
CA ARG A 215 -14.31 11.12 16.38
C ARG A 215 -13.95 11.10 17.85
N MET A 216 -12.87 11.78 18.23
CA MET A 216 -12.54 12.02 19.63
C MET A 216 -13.82 12.52 20.29
N ARG A 217 -14.43 11.74 21.21
CA ARG A 217 -15.51 12.27 22.03
C ARG A 217 -14.88 13.40 22.82
N SER A 218 -15.30 14.64 22.59
CA SER A 218 -14.88 15.74 23.46
C SER A 218 -15.30 15.36 24.87
N VAL A 219 -14.31 15.18 25.74
CA VAL A 219 -14.56 15.20 27.17
C VAL A 219 -15.18 16.56 27.46
N GLY A 220 -16.29 16.54 28.21
CA GLY A 220 -17.31 17.58 28.24
C GLY A 220 -16.81 19.01 28.44
N SER A 221 -17.63 19.92 27.91
CA SER A 221 -17.55 21.38 28.03
C SER A 221 -17.17 21.82 29.46
N GLY A 222 -15.88 22.13 29.65
CA GLY A 222 -15.42 23.04 30.68
C GLY A 222 -15.61 24.46 30.17
N LYS A 223 -16.60 25.15 30.72
CA LYS A 223 -16.98 26.54 30.44
C LYS A 223 -15.77 27.48 30.61
N LEU A 224 -15.16 27.91 29.50
CA LEU A 224 -14.26 29.07 29.49
C LEU A 224 -15.08 30.29 29.09
N THR A 225 -15.34 31.16 30.06
CA THR A 225 -16.04 32.44 29.89
C THR A 225 -15.24 33.39 28.99
N LEU A 226 -15.87 33.85 27.91
CA LEU A 226 -15.40 34.94 27.06
C LEU A 226 -15.31 36.25 27.86
N ILE A 227 -14.09 36.77 28.01
CA ILE A 227 -13.85 38.15 28.45
C ILE A 227 -13.95 39.04 27.20
N HIS A 228 -14.89 39.98 27.20
CA HIS A 228 -15.08 41.00 26.15
C HIS A 228 -13.86 41.95 26.07
N PRO A 229 -13.43 42.40 24.89
CA PRO A 229 -12.42 43.44 24.76
C PRO A 229 -12.98 44.82 25.12
N LEU A 230 -12.20 45.58 25.89
CA LEU A 230 -12.45 46.98 26.26
C LEU A 230 -12.37 47.90 25.03
N ASN A 231 -13.40 48.72 24.83
CA ASN A 231 -13.34 49.90 23.96
C ASN A 231 -12.39 50.92 24.61
N VAL A 232 -11.39 51.39 23.85
CA VAL A 232 -10.62 52.59 24.20
C VAL A 232 -11.19 53.73 23.37
N SER A 233 -11.60 54.78 24.10
CA SER A 233 -12.12 56.08 23.64
C SER A 233 -11.17 56.84 22.74
#